data_AF-A0A1F8H5K5-F1
#
_entry.id   AF-A0A1F8H5K5-F1
#
_cell.length_a   1.000
_cell.length_b   1.000
_cell.length_c   1.000
_cell.angle_alpha   90.00
_cell.angle_beta   90.00
_cell.angle_gamma   90.00
#
_symmetry.space_group_name_H-M   'P 1'
#
loop_
_entity.id
_entity.type
_entity.pdbx_description
1 polymer ?
#
loop_
_entity_poly.entity_id
_entity_poly.type
_entity_poly.pdbx_seq_one_letter_code
_entity_poly.pdbx_strand_id
1 'polypeptide(L)'
;MLYERRGDFDGVWGPPRGGLPLAVALSHGLGLPFLPEPKSIKTLIVDDIADTGKTLEKFSLTHFTVTLFYHWQSVTIPNIYLREKNEGWIIFPWEKGKE
;
A
#
# COMPACT_ATOMS: atom_id res chain seq x y z
N MET A 1 22.11 10.87 -3.23
CA MET A 1 22.38 9.81 -2.22
C MET A 1 21.09 9.08 -1.87
N LEU A 2 20.57 8.22 -2.75
CA LEU A 2 19.34 7.43 -2.47
C LEU A 2 19.54 5.93 -2.74
N TYR A 3 20.78 5.45 -2.65
CA TYR A 3 21.14 4.04 -2.87
C TYR A 3 21.52 3.29 -1.59
N GLU A 4 21.00 3.72 -0.43
CA GLU A 4 21.16 3.00 0.82
C GLU A 4 19.81 2.80 1.50
N ARG A 5 19.14 1.71 1.15
CA ARG A 5 18.27 0.91 2.03
C ARG A 5 17.89 -0.41 1.34
N ARG A 6 18.88 -1.21 0.96
CA ARG A 6 18.71 -2.66 1.06
C ARG A 6 18.81 -3.00 2.55
N GLY A 7 17.70 -2.74 3.25
CA GLY A 7 17.48 -3.04 4.66
C GLY A 7 16.17 -3.80 4.76
N ASP A 8 16.22 -5.05 4.29
CA ASP A 8 15.25 -6.13 4.21
C ASP A 8 13.89 -5.86 4.84
N PHE A 9 12.92 -5.53 3.98
CA PHE A 9 11.53 -5.79 4.32
C PHE A 9 11.40 -7.27 4.70
N ASP A 10 10.71 -7.58 5.80
CA ASP A 10 10.53 -8.96 6.24
C ASP A 10 9.37 -9.66 5.53
N GLY A 11 8.65 -8.90 4.70
CA GLY A 11 7.57 -9.35 3.84
C GLY A 11 6.68 -8.19 3.40
N VAL A 12 5.64 -8.53 2.65
CA VAL A 12 4.65 -7.59 2.14
C VAL A 12 3.28 -7.97 2.69
N TRP A 13 2.57 -6.99 3.23
CA TRP A 13 1.19 -7.15 3.67
C TRP A 13 0.35 -6.00 3.12
N GLY A 14 -0.89 -6.30 2.73
CA GLY A 14 -1.86 -5.30 2.34
C GLY A 14 -3.19 -5.49 3.06
N PRO A 15 -3.84 -4.41 3.53
CA PRO A 15 -5.16 -4.49 4.15
C PRO A 15 -6.16 -5.19 3.20
N PRO A 16 -6.85 -6.25 3.66
CA PRO A 16 -7.88 -6.88 2.85
C PRO A 16 -9.09 -5.94 2.71
N ARG A 17 -9.71 -5.83 1.53
CA ARG A 17 -9.43 -6.60 0.29
C ARG A 17 -8.56 -5.84 -0.72
N GLY A 18 -8.58 -4.51 -0.70
CA GLY A 18 -7.99 -3.65 -1.73
C GLY A 18 -6.46 -3.78 -1.86
N GLY A 19 -5.76 -3.91 -0.74
CA GLY A 19 -4.30 -4.05 -0.73
C GLY A 19 -3.78 -5.43 -1.14
N LEU A 20 -4.62 -6.48 -1.17
CA LEU A 20 -4.15 -7.85 -1.44
C LEU A 20 -3.55 -8.03 -2.85
N PRO A 21 -4.19 -7.55 -3.94
CA PRO A 21 -3.64 -7.71 -5.28
C PRO A 21 -2.27 -7.04 -5.43
N LEU A 22 -2.09 -5.85 -4.84
CA LEU A 22 -0.81 -5.16 -4.83
C LEU A 22 0.23 -5.90 -3.96
N ALA A 23 -0.16 -6.39 -2.78
CA ALA A 23 0.73 -7.13 -1.90
C ALA A 23 1.27 -8.41 -2.55
N VAL A 24 0.41 -9.16 -3.26
CA VAL A 24 0.82 -10.34 -4.01
C VAL A 24 1.76 -9.97 -5.16
N ALA A 25 1.41 -8.95 -5.95
CA ALA A 25 2.25 -8.52 -7.07
C ALA A 25 3.65 -8.07 -6.61
N LEU A 26 3.73 -7.28 -5.54
CA LEU A 26 5.01 -6.81 -4.99
C LEU A 26 5.79 -7.91 -4.29
N SER A 27 5.12 -8.85 -3.61
CA SER A 27 5.78 -10.05 -3.06
C SER A 27 6.55 -10.81 -4.15
N HIS A 28 5.89 -11.11 -5.28
CA HIS A 28 6.54 -11.74 -6.42
C HIS A 28 7.65 -10.87 -7.04
N GLY A 29 7.36 -9.59 -7.30
CA GLY A 29 8.30 -8.70 -7.98
C GLY A 29 9.56 -8.38 -7.18
N LEU A 30 9.47 -8.38 -5.85
CA LEU A 30 10.57 -8.07 -4.93
C LEU A 30 11.25 -9.33 -4.35
N GLY A 31 10.71 -10.53 -4.58
CA GLY A 31 11.19 -11.76 -3.94
C GLY A 31 10.99 -11.76 -2.42
N LEU A 32 10.00 -11.03 -1.92
CA LEU A 32 9.65 -10.92 -0.50
C LEU A 32 8.48 -11.85 -0.17
N PRO A 33 8.40 -12.45 1.03
CA PRO A 33 7.26 -13.27 1.38
C PRO A 33 5.99 -12.41 1.49
N PHE A 34 4.88 -12.92 0.96
CA PHE A 34 3.55 -12.40 1.31
C PHE A 34 3.24 -12.78 2.76
N LEU A 35 2.79 -11.82 3.55
CA LEU A 35 2.41 -12.02 4.94
C LEU A 35 0.89 -11.95 5.06
N PRO A 36 0.24 -12.80 5.88
CA PRO A 36 -1.20 -12.71 6.16
C PRO A 36 -1.55 -11.56 7.10
N GLU A 37 -0.58 -11.11 7.91
CA GLU A 37 -0.68 -9.97 8.83
C GLU A 37 0.68 -9.27 8.97
N PRO A 38 0.74 -7.98 9.38
CA PRO A 38 2.00 -7.30 9.64
C PRO A 38 2.79 -8.00 10.75
N LYS A 39 4.05 -8.34 10.49
CA LYS A 39 4.88 -9.11 11.41
C LYS A 39 5.79 -8.22 12.25
N SER A 40 6.34 -7.17 11.65
CA SER A 40 7.20 -6.21 12.33
C SER A 40 7.14 -4.85 11.64
N ILE A 41 7.84 -3.88 12.24
CA ILE A 41 8.07 -2.55 11.68
C ILE A 41 8.71 -2.57 10.27
N LYS A 42 9.35 -3.68 9.91
CA LYS A 42 9.96 -3.92 8.60
C LYS A 42 8.99 -4.53 7.60
N THR A 43 7.72 -4.74 7.94
CA THR A 43 6.74 -5.19 6.94
C THR A 43 6.42 -4.04 5.99
N LEU A 44 6.50 -4.29 4.69
CA LEU A 44 6.05 -3.35 3.67
C LEU A 44 4.51 -3.34 3.66
N ILE A 45 3.92 -2.19 4.01
CA ILE A 45 2.47 -2.03 4.05
C ILE A 45 2.01 -1.43 2.72
N VAL A 46 1.07 -2.11 2.05
CA VAL A 46 0.63 -1.69 0.72
C VAL A 46 -0.89 -1.64 0.61
N ASP A 47 -1.43 -0.67 -0.12
CA ASP A 47 -2.87 -0.58 -0.37
C ASP A 47 -3.14 -0.11 -1.81
N ASP A 48 -4.35 -0.31 -2.31
CA ASP A 48 -4.70 0.19 -3.64
C ASP A 48 -4.84 1.71 -3.65
N ILE A 49 -5.42 2.30 -2.60
CA ILE A 49 -5.58 3.75 -2.48
C ILE A 49 -5.55 4.27 -1.03
N ALA A 50 -4.86 5.40 -0.84
CA ALA A 50 -5.03 6.26 0.33
C ALA A 50 -6.05 7.37 0.03
N ASP A 51 -7.35 7.09 0.19
CA ASP A 51 -8.42 8.08 -0.11
C ASP A 51 -8.77 8.95 1.09
N THR A 52 -9.36 8.36 2.14
CA THR A 52 -9.51 9.03 3.44
C THR A 52 -8.25 8.90 4.31
N GLY A 53 -7.41 7.91 4.02
CA GLY A 53 -6.18 7.60 4.77
C GLY A 53 -6.35 6.78 6.04
N LYS A 54 -7.58 6.60 6.54
CA LYS A 54 -7.84 5.98 7.86
C LYS A 54 -7.31 4.55 8.01
N THR A 55 -7.31 3.77 6.92
CA THR A 55 -6.79 2.41 6.90
C THR A 55 -5.29 2.37 7.20
N LEU A 56 -4.54 3.35 6.67
CA LEU A 56 -3.08 3.42 6.75
C LEU A 56 -2.59 4.21 7.95
N GLU A 57 -3.47 4.97 8.62
CA GLU A 57 -3.14 5.87 9.72
C GLU A 57 -2.31 5.19 10.81
N LYS A 58 -2.71 4.00 11.25
CA LYS A 58 -1.99 3.22 12.29
C LYS A 58 -0.58 2.76 11.89
N PHE A 59 -0.27 2.78 10.59
CA PHE A 59 1.02 2.37 10.04
C PHE A 59 1.88 3.57 9.62
N SER A 60 1.29 4.75 9.43
CA SER A 60 1.93 5.93 8.83
C SER A 60 3.22 6.40 9.51
N LEU A 61 3.31 6.26 10.83
CA LEU A 61 4.47 6.69 11.62
C LEU A 61 5.52 5.59 11.80
N THR A 62 5.16 4.35 11.50
CA THR A 62 5.89 3.17 11.95
C THR A 62 6.44 2.38 10.76
N HIS A 63 5.66 2.22 9.70
CA HIS A 63 5.99 1.37 8.57
C HIS A 63 6.24 2.17 7.31
N PHE A 64 6.92 1.54 6.35
CA PHE A 64 6.98 2.06 4.99
C PHE A 64 5.69 1.69 4.24
N THR A 65 5.01 2.70 3.70
CA THR A 65 3.68 2.58 3.09
C THR A 65 3.74 2.87 1.59
N VAL A 66 3.08 2.03 0.78
CA VAL A 66 3.01 2.18 -0.68
C VAL A 66 1.57 2.05 -1.16
N THR A 67 1.12 2.96 -2.03
CA THR A 67 -0.18 2.82 -2.68
C THR A 67 -0.13 2.98 -4.20
N LEU A 68 -1.15 2.51 -4.92
CA LEU A 68 -1.30 2.86 -6.33
C LEU A 68 -1.79 4.30 -6.47
N PHE A 69 -2.80 4.67 -5.66
CA PHE A 69 -3.38 6.01 -5.69
C PHE A 69 -3.29 6.72 -4.33
N TYR A 70 -3.21 8.04 -4.37
CA TYR A 70 -3.29 8.91 -3.20
C TYR A 70 -4.27 10.05 -3.50
N HIS A 71 -5.16 10.36 -2.56
CA HIS A 71 -6.01 11.54 -2.63
C HIS A 71 -5.52 12.59 -1.63
N TRP A 72 -5.45 13.86 -2.04
CA TRP A 72 -4.95 14.96 -1.21
C TRP A 72 -5.71 15.14 0.11
N GLN A 73 -7.00 14.76 0.16
CA GLN A 73 -7.84 14.79 1.37
C GLN A 73 -7.45 13.74 2.43
N SER A 74 -6.61 12.77 2.07
CA SER A 74 -6.22 11.68 2.95
C SER A 74 -5.47 12.21 4.18
N VAL A 75 -5.83 11.70 5.37
CA VAL A 75 -5.10 12.03 6.61
C VAL A 75 -3.72 11.38 6.67
N THR A 76 -3.43 10.45 5.77
CA THR A 76 -2.15 9.74 5.67
C THR A 76 -1.58 9.91 4.27
N ILE A 77 -0.35 10.42 4.18
CA ILE A 77 0.41 10.49 2.93
C ILE A 77 1.31 9.25 2.87
N PRO A 78 1.12 8.33 1.91
CA PRO A 78 1.99 7.18 1.75
C PRO A 78 3.44 7.59 1.45
N ASN A 79 4.41 6.77 1.83
CA ASN A 79 5.82 7.04 1.49
C ASN A 79 6.05 7.02 -0.03
N ILE A 80 5.31 6.17 -0.75
CA ILE A 80 5.27 6.13 -2.21
C ILE A 80 3.82 5.97 -2.66
N TYR A 81 3.41 6.75 -3.66
CA TYR A 81 2.18 6.52 -4.41
C TYR A 81 2.46 6.65 -5.91
N LEU A 82 1.79 5.85 -6.75
CA LEU A 82 2.04 5.87 -8.19
C LEU A 82 1.36 7.05 -8.89
N ARG A 83 0.13 7.39 -8.47
CA ARG A 83 -0.66 8.48 -9.06
C ARG A 83 -1.48 9.22 -8.00
N GLU A 84 -1.69 10.51 -8.22
CA GLU A 84 -2.71 11.25 -7.49
C GLU A 84 -4.10 10.92 -8.06
N LYS A 85 -5.07 10.70 -7.18
CA LYS A 85 -6.48 10.50 -7.54
C LYS A 85 -7.13 11.86 -7.75
N ASN A 86 -7.79 12.02 -8.88
CA ASN A 86 -8.70 13.14 -9.16
C ASN A 86 -10.07 12.92 -8.48
N GLU A 87 -11.02 13.83 -8.65
CA GLU A 87 -12.34 13.72 -7.98
C GLU A 87 -13.14 12.46 -8.33
N GLY A 88 -12.91 11.87 -9.51
CA GLY A 88 -13.62 10.69 -9.99
C GLY A 88 -13.42 9.43 -9.13
N TRP A 89 -14.40 8.52 -9.18
CA TRP A 89 -14.31 7.20 -8.56
C TRP A 89 -13.37 6.29 -9.36
N ILE A 90 -12.48 5.58 -8.67
CA ILE A 90 -11.59 4.59 -9.29
C ILE A 90 -12.24 3.22 -9.10
N ILE A 91 -12.43 2.49 -10.20
CA ILE A 91 -12.88 1.10 -10.16
C ILE A 91 -11.66 0.23 -10.41
N PHE A 92 -11.26 -0.54 -9.41
CA PHE A 92 -10.15 -1.48 -9.57
C PHE A 92 -10.60 -2.80 -10.20
N PRO A 93 -9.71 -3.55 -10.90
CA PRO A 93 -10.08 -4.83 -11.54
C PRO A 93 -10.62 -5.91 -10.59
N TRP A 94 -10.29 -5.83 -9.29
CA TRP A 94 -10.76 -6.75 -8.25
C TRP A 94 -12.08 -6.33 -7.59
N GLU A 95 -12.60 -5.16 -7.95
CA GLU A 95 -13.89 -4.68 -7.47
C GLU A 95 -14.99 -5.05 -8.46
N LYS A 96 -16.19 -5.32 -7.93
CA LYS A 96 -17.37 -5.34 -8.78
C LYS A 96 -17.70 -3.88 -9.10
N GLY A 97 -17.68 -3.53 -10.39
CA GLY A 97 -18.27 -2.27 -10.82
C GLY A 97 -19.71 -2.16 -10.30
N LYS A 98 -20.14 -0.95 -9.95
CA LYS A 98 -21.58 -0.71 -9.78
C LYS A 98 -22.18 -0.79 -11.18
N GLU A 99 -22.92 -1.86 -11.45
CA GLU A 99 -23.92 -1.86 -12.53
C GLU A 99 -25.02 -0.85 -12.22
#